data_AF-A0A919RHG7-F1
#
_entry.id   AF-A0A919RHG7-F1
#
_cell.length_a   1.000
_cell.length_b   1.000
_cell.length_c   1.000
_cell.angle_alpha   90.00
_cell.angle_beta   90.00
_cell.angle_gamma   90.00
#
_symmetry.space_group_name_H-M   'P 1'
#
loop_
_entity.id
_entity.type
_entity.pdbx_description
1 polymer ?
#
loop_
_entity_poly.entity_id
_entity_poly.type
_entity_poly.pdbx_seq_one_letter_code
_entity_poly.pdbx_strand_id
1 'polypeptide(L)'
;MRGEILWAHASLNDDAVTRLLNRIKASGLHFEHPVRAAVAVLGEEGLDFLPAGEVRGALAHVRPIDLKFWLDPDTDVVLAVARHREHDMLNFDLDGLTTAQAQRVAATILWAAISDASSLGLVADTRLGDTRPYWEDFLLSPPDSVPTHGPDLLWRPGPNGRSTLTVTPASWPIA
;
A
#
# COMPACT_ATOMS: atom_id res chain seq x y z
N MET A 1 -1.97 -16.18 -4.13
CA MET A 1 -0.76 -15.59 -4.74
C MET A 1 0.21 -15.26 -3.61
N ARG A 2 1.49 -14.96 -3.87
CA ARG A 2 2.36 -14.30 -2.89
C ARG A 2 2.76 -12.92 -3.36
N GLY A 3 2.84 -11.97 -2.45
CA GLY A 3 3.57 -10.73 -2.65
C GLY A 3 2.96 -9.52 -1.97
N GLU A 4 3.75 -8.46 -1.87
CA GLU A 4 3.37 -7.25 -1.15
C GLU A 4 3.50 -6.01 -2.04
N ILE A 5 2.94 -4.90 -1.57
CA ILE A 5 3.17 -3.57 -2.11
C ILE A 5 3.63 -2.68 -0.97
N LEU A 6 4.81 -2.10 -1.10
CA LEU A 6 5.31 -1.06 -0.21
C LEU A 6 5.19 0.30 -0.87
N TRP A 7 4.48 1.21 -0.23
CA TRP A 7 4.31 2.59 -0.66
C TRP A 7 4.86 3.54 0.41
N ALA A 8 5.90 4.29 0.04
CA ALA A 8 6.47 5.35 0.84
C ALA A 8 5.73 6.67 0.65
N HIS A 9 5.33 7.30 1.75
CA HIS A 9 4.54 8.52 1.79
C HIS A 9 5.20 9.54 2.72
N ALA A 10 5.20 10.82 2.33
CA ALA A 10 5.90 11.87 3.06
C ALA A 10 5.33 12.06 4.48
N SER A 11 4.00 12.15 4.60
CA SER A 11 3.28 12.18 5.88
C SER A 11 1.77 11.98 5.70
N LEU A 12 1.19 11.01 6.39
CA LEU A 12 -0.24 10.74 6.49
C LEU A 12 -0.85 11.62 7.58
N ASN A 13 -1.35 12.79 7.21
CA ASN A 13 -2.25 13.58 8.05
C ASN A 13 -3.72 13.31 7.70
N ASP A 14 -4.67 13.89 8.43
CA ASP A 14 -6.11 13.67 8.24
C ASP A 14 -6.56 13.90 6.78
N ASP A 15 -6.04 14.95 6.15
CA ASP A 15 -6.35 15.30 4.76
C ASP A 15 -5.78 14.25 3.78
N ALA A 16 -4.55 13.80 4.00
CA ALA A 16 -3.91 12.75 3.20
C ALA A 16 -4.64 11.42 3.35
N VAL A 17 -5.00 11.02 4.57
CA VAL A 17 -5.79 9.81 4.83
C VAL A 17 -7.15 9.90 4.14
N THR A 18 -7.84 11.04 4.22
CA THR A 18 -9.12 11.24 3.53
C THR A 18 -8.99 11.09 2.01
N ARG A 19 -7.96 11.71 1.41
CA ARG A 19 -7.69 11.56 -0.04
C ARG A 19 -7.36 10.13 -0.41
N LEU A 20 -6.50 9.46 0.36
CA LEU A 20 -6.12 8.06 0.19
C LEU A 20 -7.36 7.16 0.17
N LEU A 21 -8.19 7.24 1.22
CA LEU A 21 -9.40 6.42 1.34
C LEU A 21 -10.39 6.68 0.20
N ASN A 22 -10.55 7.94 -0.23
CA ASN A 22 -11.40 8.27 -1.37
C ASN A 22 -10.87 7.68 -2.69
N ARG A 23 -9.55 7.70 -2.91
CA ARG A 23 -8.92 7.12 -4.11
C ARG A 23 -9.05 5.60 -4.13
N ILE A 24 -8.73 4.95 -3.01
CA ILE A 24 -8.86 3.49 -2.87
C ILE A 24 -10.33 3.07 -3.07
N LYS A 25 -11.28 3.81 -2.49
CA LYS A 25 -12.72 3.58 -2.69
C LYS A 25 -13.15 3.74 -4.15
N ALA A 26 -12.67 4.75 -4.86
CA ALA A 26 -13.00 4.96 -6.27
C ALA A 26 -12.56 3.80 -7.17
N SER A 27 -11.55 3.04 -6.75
CA SER A 27 -11.05 1.85 -7.43
C SER A 27 -11.69 0.53 -6.95
N GLY A 28 -12.62 0.62 -5.99
CA GLY A 28 -13.45 -0.50 -5.52
C GLY A 28 -12.82 -1.36 -4.42
N LEU A 29 -11.88 -0.81 -3.66
CA LEU A 29 -11.47 -1.33 -2.36
C LEU A 29 -12.21 -0.56 -1.25
N HIS A 30 -12.80 -1.27 -0.31
CA HIS A 30 -13.64 -0.69 0.73
C HIS A 30 -12.90 -0.65 2.06
N PHE A 31 -12.86 0.53 2.69
CA PHE A 31 -12.28 0.69 4.03
C PHE A 31 -13.14 0.08 5.12
N GLU A 32 -14.46 0.13 4.95
CA GLU A 32 -15.43 -0.49 5.84
C GLU A 32 -15.88 -1.82 5.24
N HIS A 33 -16.02 -2.84 6.09
CA HIS A 33 -16.53 -4.15 5.68
C HIS A 33 -17.96 -3.98 5.11
N PRO A 34 -18.25 -4.49 3.89
CA PRO A 34 -19.52 -4.23 3.19
C PRO A 34 -20.79 -4.61 3.98
N VAL A 35 -20.72 -5.70 4.75
CA VAL A 35 -21.84 -6.18 5.60
C VAL A 35 -21.83 -5.60 7.02
N ARG A 36 -20.67 -5.47 7.66
CA ARG A 36 -20.58 -5.04 9.07
C ARG A 36 -20.59 -3.51 9.25
N ALA A 37 -20.37 -2.74 8.18
CA ALA A 37 -20.31 -1.29 8.20
C ALA A 37 -19.32 -0.73 9.26
N ALA A 38 -18.19 -1.42 9.42
CA ALA A 38 -17.14 -1.08 10.37
C ALA A 38 -15.78 -1.44 9.78
N VAL A 39 -14.71 -0.84 10.31
CA VAL A 39 -13.34 -1.08 9.85
C VAL A 39 -12.73 -2.19 10.68
N ALA A 40 -12.15 -3.17 10.00
CA ALA A 40 -11.44 -4.27 10.63
C ALA A 40 -10.00 -3.84 10.96
N VAL A 41 -9.61 -3.93 12.23
CA VAL A 41 -8.27 -3.63 12.74
C VAL A 41 -7.70 -4.90 13.35
N LEU A 42 -6.44 -5.17 13.03
CA LEU A 42 -5.68 -6.31 13.56
C LEU A 42 -4.76 -5.79 14.66
N GLY A 43 -4.98 -6.25 15.89
CA GLY A 43 -4.15 -5.96 17.05
C GLY A 43 -3.60 -7.24 17.68
N GLU A 44 -2.89 -7.10 18.80
CA GLU A 44 -2.32 -8.23 19.55
C GLU A 44 -3.40 -9.19 20.06
N GLU A 45 -4.58 -8.67 20.42
CA GLU A 45 -5.73 -9.45 20.91
C GLU A 45 -6.53 -10.11 19.77
N GLY A 46 -6.23 -9.77 18.51
CA GLY A 46 -6.88 -10.33 17.33
C GLY A 46 -7.59 -9.28 16.46
N LEU A 47 -8.68 -9.71 15.83
CA LEU A 47 -9.45 -8.88 14.89
C LEU A 47 -10.58 -8.13 15.61
N ASP A 48 -10.51 -6.81 15.59
CA ASP A 48 -11.54 -5.91 16.09
C ASP A 48 -12.25 -5.16 14.96
N PHE A 49 -13.48 -4.73 15.22
CA PHE A 49 -14.27 -3.88 14.32
C PHE A 49 -14.55 -2.54 14.98
N LEU A 50 -13.96 -1.49 14.43
CA LEU A 50 -14.03 -0.13 14.99
C LEU A 50 -14.78 0.83 14.04
N PRO A 51 -15.38 1.90 14.58
CA PRO A 51 -15.95 2.96 13.76
C PRO A 51 -14.90 3.60 12.85
N ALA A 52 -15.26 3.91 11.60
CA ALA A 52 -14.32 4.45 10.62
C ALA A 52 -13.64 5.76 11.05
N GLY A 53 -14.33 6.60 11.84
CA GLY A 53 -13.76 7.84 12.37
C GLY A 53 -12.59 7.61 13.33
N GLU A 54 -12.67 6.57 14.18
CA GLU A 54 -11.61 6.24 15.14
C GLU A 54 -10.36 5.73 14.42
N VAL A 55 -10.55 4.83 13.44
CA VAL A 55 -9.43 4.27 12.66
C VAL A 55 -8.78 5.33 11.77
N ARG A 56 -9.56 6.27 11.20
CA ARG A 56 -8.99 7.41 10.46
C ARG A 56 -8.09 8.27 11.34
N GLY A 57 -8.52 8.56 12.57
CA GLY A 57 -7.70 9.26 13.55
C GLY A 57 -6.40 8.51 13.85
N ALA A 58 -6.46 7.19 14.04
CA ALA A 58 -5.26 6.37 14.28
C ALA A 58 -4.29 6.39 13.09
N LEU A 59 -4.79 6.28 11.85
CA LEU A 59 -4.00 6.38 10.62
C LEU A 59 -3.30 7.73 10.49
N ALA A 60 -4.00 8.83 10.79
CA ALA A 60 -3.45 10.18 10.65
C ALA A 60 -2.41 10.55 11.72
N HIS A 61 -2.35 9.81 12.82
CA HIS A 61 -1.36 9.99 13.88
C HIS A 61 -0.24 8.94 13.82
N VAL A 62 -0.25 8.09 12.78
CA VAL A 62 0.78 7.10 12.44
C VAL A 62 1.24 6.30 13.65
N ARG A 63 0.27 5.70 14.34
CA ARG A 63 0.56 4.55 15.19
C ARG A 63 0.71 3.33 14.28
N PRO A 64 1.65 2.40 14.57
CA PRO A 64 1.63 1.09 13.94
C PRO A 64 0.21 0.52 14.01
N ILE A 65 -0.38 0.28 12.85
CA ILE A 65 -1.74 -0.22 12.74
C ILE A 65 -1.84 -1.13 11.53
N ASP A 66 -2.41 -2.30 11.77
CA ASP A 66 -2.75 -3.25 10.73
C ASP A 66 -4.27 -3.23 10.58
N LEU A 67 -4.75 -3.08 9.35
CA LEU A 67 -6.19 -3.00 9.07
C LEU A 67 -6.54 -3.68 7.76
N LYS A 68 -7.82 -3.97 7.56
CA LYS A 68 -8.31 -4.65 6.35
C LYS A 68 -9.06 -3.71 5.44
N PHE A 69 -8.67 -3.70 4.16
CA PHE A 69 -9.53 -3.25 3.06
C PHE A 69 -10.23 -4.44 2.43
N TRP A 70 -11.40 -4.21 1.86
CA TRP A 70 -12.26 -5.27 1.33
C TRP A 70 -12.45 -5.12 -0.17
N LEU A 71 -12.18 -6.18 -0.93
CA LEU A 71 -12.57 -6.27 -2.34
C LEU A 71 -14.05 -6.65 -2.47
N ASP A 72 -14.49 -7.53 -1.58
CA ASP A 72 -15.86 -8.05 -1.43
C ASP A 72 -16.05 -8.52 0.02
N PRO A 73 -17.23 -9.03 0.44
CA PRO A 73 -17.47 -9.44 1.83
C PRO A 73 -16.55 -10.54 2.37
N ASP A 74 -15.91 -11.33 1.50
CA ASP A 74 -15.14 -12.52 1.87
C ASP A 74 -13.64 -12.38 1.54
N THR A 75 -13.27 -11.34 0.79
CA THR A 75 -11.90 -11.10 0.33
C THR A 75 -11.38 -9.77 0.85
N ASP A 76 -10.31 -9.84 1.64
CA ASP A 76 -9.62 -8.67 2.18
C ASP A 76 -8.17 -8.53 1.71
N VAL A 77 -7.65 -7.33 1.93
CA VAL A 77 -6.26 -6.91 1.72
C VAL A 77 -5.81 -6.27 3.03
N VAL A 78 -4.76 -6.81 3.64
CA VAL A 78 -4.21 -6.25 4.87
C VAL A 78 -3.31 -5.07 4.51
N LEU A 79 -3.53 -3.93 5.16
CA LEU A 79 -2.62 -2.79 5.17
C LEU A 79 -1.95 -2.72 6.54
N ALA A 80 -0.63 -2.82 6.57
CA ALA A 80 0.19 -2.42 7.71
C ALA A 80 0.73 -1.01 7.47
N VAL A 81 0.51 -0.09 8.41
CA VAL A 81 1.10 1.25 8.38
C VAL A 81 2.16 1.36 9.46
N ALA A 82 3.36 1.74 9.07
CA ALA A 82 4.47 1.96 9.98
C ALA A 82 5.20 3.26 9.62
N ARG A 83 6.07 3.72 10.53
CA ARG A 83 6.98 4.83 10.27
C ARG A 83 8.40 4.31 10.09
N HIS A 84 9.05 4.72 9.01
CA HIS A 84 10.47 4.48 8.78
C HIS A 84 11.18 5.83 8.60
N ARG A 85 12.08 6.16 9.53
CA ARG A 85 12.63 7.51 9.70
C ARG A 85 11.49 8.52 9.92
N GLU A 86 11.41 9.57 9.10
CA GLU A 86 10.38 10.62 9.20
C GLU A 86 9.23 10.42 8.19
N HIS A 87 9.08 9.21 7.63
CA HIS A 87 8.13 8.92 6.54
C HIS A 87 7.26 7.73 6.85
N ASP A 88 6.08 7.71 6.25
CA ASP A 88 5.08 6.69 6.48
C ASP A 88 5.16 5.62 5.39
N MET A 89 5.14 4.37 5.82
CA MET A 89 5.25 3.19 4.99
C MET A 89 3.93 2.45 5.05
N LEU A 90 3.27 2.36 3.91
CA LEU A 90 2.03 1.61 3.73
C LEU A 90 2.37 0.30 3.04
N ASN A 91 2.23 -0.80 3.76
CA ASN A 91 2.47 -2.14 3.23
C ASN A 91 1.16 -2.89 3.01
N PHE A 92 0.85 -3.22 1.77
CA PHE A 92 -0.32 -4.01 1.41
C PHE A 92 0.09 -5.46 1.16
N ASP A 93 -0.51 -6.39 1.90
CA ASP A 93 -0.34 -7.83 1.70
C ASP A 93 -1.34 -8.34 0.65
N LEU A 94 -0.82 -9.00 -0.39
CA LEU A 94 -1.60 -9.60 -1.48
C LEU A 94 -1.65 -11.13 -1.39
N ASP A 95 -1.14 -11.70 -0.30
CA ASP A 95 -1.20 -13.13 -0.04
C ASP A 95 -2.65 -13.63 0.01
N GLY A 96 -2.87 -14.84 -0.48
CA GLY A 96 -4.21 -15.43 -0.57
C GLY A 96 -5.09 -14.93 -1.72
N LEU A 97 -4.78 -13.79 -2.34
CA LEU A 97 -5.52 -13.31 -3.51
C LEU A 97 -5.29 -14.18 -4.76
N THR A 98 -6.29 -14.25 -5.63
CA THR A 98 -6.10 -14.69 -7.02
C THR A 98 -5.25 -13.69 -7.79
N THR A 99 -4.65 -14.12 -8.91
CA THR A 99 -3.89 -13.23 -9.80
C THR A 99 -4.69 -11.99 -10.21
N ALA A 100 -5.94 -12.15 -10.66
CA ALA A 100 -6.77 -11.03 -11.11
C ALA A 100 -7.09 -10.05 -9.96
N GLN A 101 -7.34 -10.56 -8.75
CA GLN A 101 -7.55 -9.72 -7.57
C GLN A 101 -6.27 -8.97 -7.21
N ALA A 102 -5.12 -9.65 -7.14
CA ALA A 102 -3.84 -9.03 -6.81
C ALA A 102 -3.46 -7.93 -7.82
N GLN A 103 -3.68 -8.16 -9.12
CA GLN A 103 -3.46 -7.14 -10.15
C GLN A 103 -4.39 -5.94 -10.01
N ARG A 104 -5.67 -6.18 -9.69
CA ARG A 104 -6.64 -5.11 -9.46
C ARG A 104 -6.22 -4.26 -8.25
N VAL A 105 -5.77 -4.89 -7.16
CA VAL A 105 -5.25 -4.19 -5.98
C VAL A 105 -3.98 -3.42 -6.34
N ALA A 106 -3.01 -4.05 -7.00
CA ALA A 106 -1.77 -3.39 -7.42
C ALA A 106 -2.01 -2.17 -8.31
N ALA A 107 -2.91 -2.28 -9.30
CA ALA A 107 -3.29 -1.16 -10.14
C ALA A 107 -3.99 -0.04 -9.34
N THR A 108 -4.82 -0.42 -8.36
CA THR A 108 -5.50 0.53 -7.46
C THR A 108 -4.51 1.30 -6.61
N ILE A 109 -3.59 0.61 -5.93
CA ILE A 109 -2.60 1.25 -5.05
C ILE A 109 -1.61 2.07 -5.88
N LEU A 110 -1.17 1.58 -7.05
CA LEU A 110 -0.34 2.35 -7.98
C LEU A 110 -1.03 3.64 -8.42
N TRP A 111 -2.30 3.58 -8.82
CA TRP A 111 -3.05 4.76 -9.21
C TRP A 111 -3.20 5.76 -8.06
N ALA A 112 -3.47 5.27 -6.85
CA ALA A 112 -3.53 6.09 -5.65
C ALA A 112 -2.18 6.78 -5.38
N ALA A 113 -1.07 6.04 -5.48
CA ALA A 113 0.28 6.55 -5.29
C ALA A 113 0.66 7.62 -6.32
N ILE A 114 0.45 7.35 -7.62
CA ILE A 114 0.73 8.31 -8.70
C ILE A 114 -0.04 9.61 -8.53
N SER A 115 -1.27 9.51 -8.04
CA SER A 115 -2.16 10.66 -7.93
C SER A 115 -1.99 11.46 -6.63
N ASP A 116 -1.17 10.98 -5.69
CA ASP A 116 -0.86 11.70 -4.46
C ASP A 116 0.48 12.40 -4.57
N ALA A 117 0.46 13.73 -4.47
CA ALA A 117 1.67 14.56 -4.53
C ALA A 117 2.62 14.32 -3.34
N SER A 118 2.15 13.67 -2.27
CA SER A 118 2.95 13.33 -1.09
C SER A 118 3.59 11.93 -1.18
N SER A 119 3.31 11.19 -2.26
CA SER A 119 3.95 9.91 -2.52
C SER A 119 5.43 10.08 -2.86
N LEU A 120 6.27 9.26 -2.24
CA LEU A 120 7.72 9.24 -2.47
C LEU A 120 8.13 8.10 -3.40
N GLY A 121 7.31 7.06 -3.50
CA GLY A 121 7.51 5.95 -4.43
C GLY A 121 6.74 4.72 -4.00
N LEU A 122 6.65 3.74 -4.88
CA LEU A 122 5.97 2.49 -4.64
C LEU A 122 6.74 1.34 -5.27
N VAL A 123 6.86 0.24 -4.55
CA VAL A 123 7.40 -1.01 -5.07
C VAL A 123 6.39 -2.13 -4.79
N ALA A 124 6.22 -3.02 -5.74
CA ALA A 124 5.60 -4.31 -5.51
C ALA A 124 6.65 -5.38 -5.81
N ASP A 125 6.83 -6.33 -4.89
CA ASP A 125 7.67 -7.50 -5.12
C ASP A 125 7.11 -8.70 -4.33
N THR A 126 7.19 -9.90 -4.92
CA THR A 126 6.91 -11.15 -4.21
C THR A 126 7.88 -11.46 -3.05
N ARG A 127 9.03 -10.77 -3.01
CA ARG A 127 10.12 -10.96 -2.03
C ARG A 127 10.25 -9.78 -1.07
N LEU A 128 9.26 -8.89 -0.99
CA LEU A 128 9.36 -7.67 -0.17
C LEU A 128 9.70 -7.99 1.30
N GLY A 129 9.01 -8.93 1.93
CA GLY A 129 9.28 -9.37 3.30
C GLY A 129 10.74 -9.80 3.55
N ASP A 130 11.37 -10.46 2.58
CA ASP A 130 12.77 -10.93 2.68
C ASP A 130 13.79 -9.82 2.41
N THR A 131 13.35 -8.71 1.83
CA THR A 131 14.21 -7.62 1.34
C THR A 131 14.03 -6.34 2.13
N ARG A 132 13.34 -6.37 3.28
CA ARG A 132 13.33 -5.25 4.23
C ARG A 132 14.62 -5.21 5.07
N PRO A 133 15.11 -4.02 5.47
CA PRO A 133 14.56 -2.68 5.20
C PRO A 133 15.10 -2.02 3.92
N TYR A 134 15.67 -2.80 2.99
CA TYR A 134 16.38 -2.26 1.82
C TYR A 134 15.46 -1.43 0.92
N TRP A 135 14.22 -1.87 0.71
CA TRP A 135 13.27 -1.14 -0.15
C TRP A 135 12.81 0.18 0.47
N GLU A 136 12.60 0.23 1.77
CA GLU A 136 12.28 1.46 2.49
C GLU A 136 13.39 2.50 2.27
N ASP A 137 14.64 2.10 2.49
CA ASP A 137 15.79 2.98 2.27
C ASP A 137 15.96 3.37 0.80
N PHE A 138 15.72 2.45 -0.14
CA PHE A 138 15.77 2.71 -1.57
C PHE A 138 14.71 3.73 -2.02
N LEU A 139 13.47 3.63 -1.54
CA LEU A 139 12.39 4.55 -1.90
C LEU A 139 12.68 5.97 -1.37
N LEU A 140 13.30 6.08 -0.19
CA LEU A 140 13.59 7.37 0.45
C LEU A 140 14.91 8.01 0.01
N SER A 141 15.90 7.19 -0.31
CA SER A 141 17.26 7.63 -0.66
C SER A 141 17.83 6.73 -1.74
N PRO A 142 17.27 6.81 -2.96
CA PRO A 142 17.57 5.87 -4.01
C PRO A 142 19.04 5.98 -4.46
N PRO A 143 19.81 4.88 -4.43
CA PRO A 143 21.11 4.84 -5.08
C PRO A 143 20.96 5.00 -6.60
N ASP A 144 22.08 5.23 -7.29
CA ASP A 144 22.11 5.44 -8.75
C ASP A 144 21.61 4.23 -9.56
N SER A 145 21.47 3.05 -8.94
CA SER A 145 21.03 1.82 -9.60
C SER A 145 19.95 1.09 -8.80
N VAL A 146 18.97 0.54 -9.52
CA VAL A 146 17.96 -0.39 -8.98
C VAL A 146 18.67 -1.71 -8.64
N PRO A 147 18.33 -2.39 -7.52
CA PRO A 147 18.89 -3.71 -7.20
C PRO A 147 18.78 -4.70 -8.37
N THR A 148 19.80 -5.54 -8.51
CA THR A 148 20.04 -6.41 -9.67
C THR A 148 18.93 -7.45 -9.91
N HIS A 149 18.18 -7.81 -8.88
CA HIS A 149 17.09 -8.78 -8.97
C HIS A 149 15.76 -8.20 -9.46
N GLY A 150 15.68 -6.88 -9.66
CA GLY A 150 14.55 -6.14 -10.24
C GLY A 150 13.23 -6.31 -9.47
N PRO A 151 12.56 -5.24 -9.01
CA PRO A 151 11.23 -5.36 -8.44
C PRO A 151 10.23 -5.76 -9.51
N ASP A 152 9.15 -6.42 -9.10
CA ASP A 152 8.08 -6.75 -10.04
C ASP A 152 7.44 -5.47 -10.61
N LEU A 153 7.21 -4.49 -9.75
CA LEU A 153 6.79 -3.16 -10.14
C LEU A 153 7.54 -2.13 -9.31
N LEU A 154 8.06 -1.09 -9.96
CA LEU A 154 8.60 0.07 -9.28
C LEU A 154 8.08 1.33 -9.94
N TRP A 155 7.44 2.16 -9.13
CA TRP A 155 7.07 3.50 -9.51
C TRP A 155 7.80 4.52 -8.63
N ARG A 156 8.31 5.58 -9.27
CA ARG A 156 8.91 6.70 -8.58
C ARG A 156 8.47 8.02 -9.22
N PRO A 157 8.15 9.04 -8.41
CA PRO A 157 8.06 10.41 -8.91
C PRO A 157 9.46 10.83 -9.38
N GLY A 158 9.50 11.58 -10.47
CA GLY A 158 10.73 12.15 -11.01
C GLY A 158 10.61 13.67 -11.19
N PRO A 159 11.70 14.32 -11.62
CA PRO A 159 11.75 15.77 -11.74
C PRO A 159 10.73 16.28 -12.76
N ASN A 160 10.19 17.47 -12.52
CA ASN A 160 9.25 18.18 -13.41
C ASN A 160 7.94 17.41 -13.68
N GLY A 161 7.47 16.63 -12.71
CA GLY A 161 6.21 15.88 -12.82
C GLY A 161 6.29 14.65 -13.73
N ARG A 162 7.48 14.27 -14.20
CA ARG A 162 7.68 13.02 -14.95
C ARG A 162 7.94 11.89 -13.97
N SER A 163 7.11 10.86 -13.99
CA SER A 163 7.34 9.64 -13.19
C SER A 163 8.11 8.59 -13.98
N THR A 164 8.84 7.73 -13.28
CA THR A 164 9.39 6.49 -13.83
C THR A 164 8.55 5.32 -13.37
N LEU A 165 8.17 4.45 -14.30
CA LEU A 165 7.51 3.18 -14.02
C LEU A 165 8.35 2.07 -14.65
N THR A 166 8.78 1.12 -13.83
CA THR A 166 9.48 -0.10 -14.25
C THR A 166 8.58 -1.28 -13.95
N VAL A 167 8.34 -2.10 -14.97
CA VAL A 167 7.61 -3.36 -14.87
C VAL A 167 8.48 -4.41 -15.53
N THR A 168 8.83 -5.48 -14.82
CA THR A 168 9.64 -6.55 -15.40
C THR A 168 8.76 -7.60 -16.09
N PRO A 169 9.25 -8.31 -17.11
CA PRO A 169 8.46 -9.33 -17.81
C PRO A 169 8.17 -10.59 -16.96
N ALA A 170 8.96 -10.81 -15.90
CA ALA A 170 8.73 -11.89 -14.94
C ALA A 170 7.76 -11.47 -13.82
N SER A 171 7.39 -10.19 -13.78
CA SER A 171 6.53 -9.59 -12.77
C SER A 171 5.10 -10.08 -12.87
N TRP A 172 4.46 -10.24 -11.71
CA TRP A 172 3.01 -10.22 -11.45
C TRP A 172 2.11 -10.34 -12.69
N PRO A 173 1.30 -11.39 -12.89
CA PRO A 173 0.92 -11.87 -14.23
C PRO A 173 0.05 -10.89 -15.02
N ILE A 174 0.64 -9.85 -15.61
CA ILE A 174 0.05 -9.14 -16.75
C ILE A 174 -0.02 -10.21 -17.85
N ALA A 175 -1.22 -10.76 -18.02
CA ALA A 175 -1.53 -11.74 -19.05
C ALA A 175 -1.24 -11.17 -20.44
#